data_AF-A0A7C6WAD6-F1
#
_entry.id   AF-A0A7C6WAD6-F1
#
_cell.length_a   1.000
_cell.length_b   1.000
_cell.length_c   1.000
_cell.angle_alpha   90.00
_cell.angle_beta   90.00
_cell.angle_gamma   90.00
#
_symmetry.space_group_name_H-M   'P 1'
#
loop_
_entity.id
_entity.type
_entity.pdbx_description
1 polymer ?
#
loop_
_entity_poly.entity_id
_entity_poly.type
_entity_poly.pdbx_seq_one_letter_code
_entity_poly.pdbx_strand_id
1 'polypeptide(L)'
;MTGVEIKLAAEKYVDEFIEDHDAVAAISEAIAEIGDMALIDENIMIASTEPREWLDLPVDVTTVVEVEDEARNTYRGYRVRGNNLISFNDAGTYKVYYRRIPRPIFGINETPEIHEAYHQALVSFLIGWWKLKDDDENPDGIRNMERFKEKVMRVYNSLNRRRTPQQVPVVR
;
A
#
# COMPACT_ATOMS: atom_id res chain seq x y z
N MET A 1 -2.82 -10.45 10.57
CA MET A 1 -1.82 -11.52 10.65
C MET A 1 -0.47 -10.87 10.91
N THR A 2 0.26 -11.30 11.93
CA THR A 2 1.66 -10.88 12.14
C THR A 2 2.60 -11.61 11.18
N GLY A 3 3.86 -11.18 11.10
CA GLY A 3 4.90 -11.92 10.37
C GLY A 3 5.02 -13.37 10.82
N VAL A 4 4.91 -13.64 12.13
CA VAL A 4 4.92 -15.00 12.71
C VAL A 4 3.79 -15.85 12.13
N GLU A 5 2.57 -15.31 12.07
CA GLU A 5 1.41 -16.05 11.56
C GLU A 5 1.51 -16.32 10.06
N ILE A 6 2.09 -15.38 9.30
CA ILE A 6 2.38 -15.57 7.87
C ILE A 6 3.41 -16.67 7.69
N LYS A 7 4.49 -16.65 8.48
CA LYS A 7 5.54 -17.66 8.47
C LYS A 7 5.00 -19.04 8.77
N LEU A 8 4.29 -19.20 9.89
CA LEU A 8 3.71 -20.48 10.30
C LEU A 8 2.75 -21.04 9.24
N ALA A 9 1.99 -20.19 8.55
CA ALA A 9 1.12 -20.60 7.47
C ALA A 9 1.90 -21.10 6.25
N ALA A 10 3.04 -20.48 5.93
CA ALA A 10 3.93 -20.91 4.86
C ALA A 10 4.66 -22.21 5.22
N GLU A 11 5.26 -22.30 6.41
CA GLU A 11 5.94 -23.50 6.94
C GLU A 11 5.01 -24.72 6.89
N LYS A 12 3.76 -24.56 7.32
CA LYS A 12 2.76 -25.63 7.27
C LYS A 12 2.47 -26.12 5.84
N TYR A 13 2.63 -25.26 4.84
CA TYR A 13 2.43 -25.63 3.44
C TYR A 13 3.67 -26.29 2.84
N VAL A 14 4.87 -25.76 3.13
CA VAL A 14 6.13 -26.30 2.60
C VAL A 14 6.61 -27.55 3.34
N ASP A 15 6.11 -27.78 4.56
CA ASP A 15 6.53 -28.84 5.49
C ASP A 15 8.00 -28.72 5.90
N GLU A 16 8.48 -27.48 6.00
CA GLU A 16 9.85 -27.11 6.31
C GLU A 16 9.89 -25.90 7.26
N PHE A 17 11.01 -25.74 7.96
CA PHE A 17 11.24 -24.61 8.84
C PHE A 17 11.82 -23.42 8.05
N ILE A 18 11.23 -22.25 8.23
CA ILE A 18 11.69 -21.00 7.63
C ILE A 18 12.29 -20.14 8.74
N GLU A 19 13.51 -19.67 8.53
CA GLU A 19 14.14 -18.78 9.49
C GLU A 19 13.43 -17.41 9.54
N ASP A 20 13.33 -16.82 10.74
CA ASP A 20 12.64 -15.56 10.93
C ASP A 20 13.23 -14.43 10.07
N HIS A 21 14.56 -14.43 9.87
CA HIS A 21 15.25 -13.42 9.07
C HIS A 21 14.85 -13.51 7.58
N ASP A 22 14.76 -14.73 7.05
CA ASP A 22 14.33 -15.00 5.67
C ASP A 22 12.85 -14.64 5.48
N ALA A 23 12.00 -15.00 6.45
CA ALA A 23 10.58 -14.67 6.42
C ALA A 23 10.36 -13.15 6.42
N VAL A 24 11.07 -12.40 7.27
CA VAL A 24 11.00 -10.92 7.31
C VAL A 24 11.46 -10.31 5.99
N ALA A 25 12.55 -10.82 5.40
CA ALA A 25 13.05 -10.34 4.11
C ALA A 25 12.01 -10.54 3.00
N ALA A 26 11.48 -11.76 2.85
CA ALA A 26 10.51 -12.09 1.83
C ALA A 26 9.16 -11.36 2.02
N ILE A 27 8.70 -11.18 3.26
CA ILE A 27 7.47 -10.41 3.52
C ILE A 27 7.68 -8.94 3.15
N SER A 28 8.83 -8.35 3.50
CA SER A 28 9.15 -6.98 3.14
C SER A 28 9.27 -6.78 1.64
N GLU A 29 9.84 -7.75 0.93
CA GLU A 29 9.89 -7.77 -0.54
C GLU A 29 8.47 -7.83 -1.14
N ALA A 30 7.61 -8.69 -0.63
CA ALA A 30 6.21 -8.78 -1.04
C ALA A 30 5.43 -7.47 -0.81
N ILE A 31 5.67 -6.81 0.33
CA ILE A 31 5.05 -5.50 0.65
C ILE A 31 5.52 -4.45 -0.36
N ALA A 32 6.81 -4.43 -0.69
CA ALA A 32 7.36 -3.54 -1.71
C ALA A 32 6.77 -3.80 -3.10
N GLU A 33 6.55 -5.06 -3.47
CA GLU A 33 5.89 -5.43 -4.74
C GLU A 33 4.41 -5.00 -4.78
N ILE A 34 3.70 -5.03 -3.66
CA ILE A 34 2.33 -4.49 -3.59
C ILE A 34 2.35 -2.98 -3.84
N GLY A 35 3.29 -2.26 -3.22
CA GLY A 35 3.53 -0.85 -3.49
C GLY A 35 2.29 0.02 -3.29
N ASP A 36 1.99 0.87 -4.27
CA ASP A 36 0.83 1.78 -4.26
C ASP A 36 -0.53 1.05 -4.30
N MET A 37 -0.56 -0.24 -4.64
CA MET A 37 -1.80 -1.03 -4.59
C MET A 37 -2.30 -1.27 -3.16
N ALA A 38 -1.47 -1.02 -2.14
CA ALA A 38 -1.90 -1.12 -0.75
C ALA A 38 -2.94 -0.06 -0.35
N LEU A 39 -3.05 1.05 -1.11
CA LEU A 39 -4.00 2.14 -0.88
C LEU A 39 -3.90 2.74 0.55
N ILE A 40 -2.67 2.96 1.03
CA ILE A 40 -2.43 3.58 2.33
C ILE A 40 -2.58 5.09 2.21
N ASP A 41 -3.63 5.64 2.82
CA ASP A 41 -3.90 7.07 2.89
C ASP A 41 -3.41 7.65 4.21
N GLU A 42 -2.64 8.74 4.15
CA GLU A 42 -2.16 9.52 5.29
C GLU A 42 -2.46 11.01 5.06
N ASN A 43 -2.27 11.85 6.08
CA ASN A 43 -2.48 13.28 5.94
C ASN A 43 -1.39 14.09 6.63
N ILE A 44 -1.16 15.30 6.10
CA ILE A 44 -0.23 16.27 6.65
C ILE A 44 -0.86 17.67 6.63
N MET A 45 -0.55 18.47 7.65
CA MET A 45 -0.91 19.88 7.71
C MET A 45 0.21 20.71 7.09
N ILE A 46 -0.11 21.56 6.12
CA ILE A 46 0.85 22.44 5.45
C ILE A 46 0.37 23.88 5.59
N ALA A 47 1.23 24.73 6.14
CA ALA A 47 1.00 26.17 6.19
C ALA A 47 1.70 26.83 5.00
N SER A 48 0.93 27.47 4.14
CA SER A 48 1.43 28.32 3.07
C SER A 48 1.40 29.78 3.52
N THR A 49 2.57 30.41 3.54
CA THR A 49 2.77 31.82 3.87
C THR A 49 2.59 32.73 2.66
N GLU A 50 2.93 32.26 1.45
CA GLU A 50 2.85 33.05 0.22
C GLU A 50 2.02 32.37 -0.87
N PRO A 51 1.15 33.12 -1.58
CA PRO A 51 0.43 32.60 -2.74
C PRO A 51 1.38 31.99 -3.78
N ARG A 52 1.10 30.76 -4.21
CA ARG A 52 1.83 30.02 -5.26
C ARG A 52 3.28 29.67 -4.92
N GLU A 53 3.68 29.70 -3.65
CA GLU A 53 4.95 29.11 -3.26
C GLU A 53 4.91 27.58 -3.43
N TRP A 54 6.08 26.96 -3.62
CA TRP A 54 6.20 25.51 -3.69
C TRP A 54 6.69 25.00 -2.34
N LEU A 55 5.96 24.05 -1.77
CA LEU A 55 6.21 23.45 -0.47
C LEU A 55 6.48 21.96 -0.65
N ASP A 56 7.38 21.43 0.17
CA ASP A 56 7.76 20.03 0.16
C ASP A 56 6.68 19.15 0.80
N LEU A 57 6.35 18.06 0.11
CA LEU A 57 5.62 16.93 0.62
C LEU A 57 6.61 15.86 1.14
N PRO A 58 6.17 14.98 2.04
CA PRO A 58 6.94 13.80 2.44
C PRO A 58 7.49 13.02 1.24
N VAL A 59 8.70 12.47 1.38
CA VAL A 59 9.39 11.75 0.30
C VAL A 59 8.71 10.44 -0.10
N ASP A 60 7.85 9.91 0.77
CA ASP A 60 7.10 8.67 0.57
C ASP A 60 5.74 8.91 -0.11
N VAL A 61 5.38 10.15 -0.43
CA VAL A 61 4.13 10.46 -1.14
C VAL A 61 4.17 9.90 -2.57
N THR A 62 3.14 9.14 -2.91
CA THR A 62 2.89 8.65 -4.28
C THR A 62 1.86 9.50 -5.01
N THR A 63 0.79 9.93 -4.32
CA THR A 63 -0.32 10.67 -4.95
C THR A 63 -1.06 11.52 -3.94
N VAL A 64 -1.38 12.77 -4.28
CA VAL A 64 -2.30 13.60 -3.48
C VAL A 64 -3.75 13.22 -3.82
N VAL A 65 -4.53 12.84 -2.81
CA VAL A 65 -5.91 12.36 -2.95
C VAL A 65 -6.91 13.51 -2.81
N GLU A 66 -6.76 14.29 -1.74
CA GLU A 66 -7.66 15.39 -1.40
C GLU A 66 -6.91 16.48 -0.64
N VAL A 67 -7.37 17.72 -0.75
CA VAL A 67 -6.90 18.83 0.06
C VAL A 67 -8.11 19.50 0.69
N GLU A 68 -8.05 19.73 2.00
CA GLU A 68 -9.03 20.52 2.74
C GLU A 68 -8.43 21.86 3.16
N ASP A 69 -9.24 22.92 3.16
CA ASP A 69 -8.89 24.19 3.80
C ASP A 69 -9.07 24.13 5.33
N GLU A 70 -8.73 25.20 6.03
CA GLU A 70 -8.89 25.32 7.48
C GLU A 70 -10.34 25.11 7.95
N ALA A 71 -11.32 25.46 7.10
CA ALA A 71 -12.74 25.27 7.35
C ALA A 71 -13.24 23.85 7.00
N ARG A 72 -12.33 22.94 6.64
CA ARG A 72 -12.59 21.54 6.23
C ARG A 72 -13.42 21.41 4.95
N ASN A 73 -13.36 22.40 4.07
CA ASN A 73 -13.95 22.29 2.74
C ASN A 73 -12.91 21.76 1.75
N THR A 74 -13.36 20.95 0.79
CA THR A 74 -12.50 20.49 -0.30
C THR A 74 -11.94 21.68 -1.08
N TYR A 75 -10.63 21.84 -1.03
CA TYR A 75 -9.89 22.90 -1.71
C TYR A 75 -9.37 22.39 -3.06
N ARG A 76 -9.72 23.09 -4.15
CA ARG A 76 -9.35 22.70 -5.53
C ARG A 76 -8.25 23.57 -6.14
N GLY A 77 -7.82 24.61 -5.43
CA GLY A 77 -6.86 25.61 -5.91
C GLY A 77 -5.39 25.22 -5.71
N TYR A 78 -5.05 23.93 -5.84
CA TYR A 78 -3.68 23.45 -5.63
C TYR A 78 -3.06 22.88 -6.91
N ARG A 79 -1.74 22.82 -6.94
CA ARG A 79 -0.94 22.21 -8.02
C ARG A 79 0.10 21.30 -7.41
N VAL A 80 0.36 20.18 -8.06
CA VAL A 80 1.44 19.25 -7.69
C VAL A 80 2.47 19.26 -8.82
N ARG A 81 3.75 19.28 -8.46
CA ARG A 81 4.87 19.18 -9.41
C ARG A 81 5.77 18.03 -8.98
N GLY A 82 5.97 17.06 -9.87
CA GLY A 82 6.59 15.79 -9.48
C GLY A 82 5.71 15.07 -8.45
N ASN A 83 6.33 14.39 -7.50
CA ASN A 83 5.62 13.68 -6.43
C ASN A 83 5.78 14.34 -5.05
N ASN A 84 6.71 15.29 -4.91
CA ASN A 84 7.13 15.82 -3.61
C ASN A 84 6.93 17.33 -3.47
N LEU A 85 6.34 18.03 -4.45
CA LEU A 85 6.09 19.46 -4.34
C LEU A 85 4.61 19.77 -4.55
N ILE A 86 4.05 20.59 -3.66
CA ILE A 86 2.69 21.12 -3.74
C ILE A 86 2.70 22.64 -3.65
N SER A 87 1.75 23.29 -4.32
CA SER A 87 1.57 24.73 -4.29
C SER A 87 0.09 25.08 -4.20
N PHE A 88 -0.24 26.09 -3.41
CA PHE A 88 -1.60 26.57 -3.20
C PHE A 88 -1.77 27.96 -3.82
N ASN A 89 -2.92 28.22 -4.46
CA ASN A 89 -3.18 29.54 -5.06
C ASN A 89 -3.23 30.67 -4.02
N ASP A 90 -3.66 30.38 -2.81
CA ASP A 90 -3.84 31.33 -1.71
C ASP A 90 -2.97 30.90 -0.51
N ALA A 91 -2.58 31.88 0.31
CA ALA A 91 -1.92 31.61 1.58
C ALA A 91 -2.96 31.10 2.60
N GLY A 92 -2.54 30.20 3.48
CA GLY A 92 -3.42 29.57 4.45
C GLY A 92 -2.90 28.24 4.95
N THR A 93 -3.67 27.58 5.81
CA THR A 93 -3.37 26.24 6.31
C THR A 93 -4.24 25.23 5.60
N TYR A 94 -3.60 24.20 5.04
CA TYR A 94 -4.25 23.15 4.27
C TYR A 94 -3.96 21.79 4.87
N LYS A 95 -4.96 20.93 4.89
CA LYS A 95 -4.81 19.51 5.22
C LYS A 95 -4.75 18.72 3.93
N VAL A 96 -3.59 18.13 3.65
CA VAL A 96 -3.35 17.36 2.43
C VAL A 96 -3.46 15.88 2.77
N TYR A 97 -4.41 15.19 2.14
CA TYR A 97 -4.53 13.74 2.16
C TYR A 97 -3.77 13.17 0.98
N TYR A 98 -2.89 12.22 1.24
CA TYR A 98 -2.01 11.64 0.23
C TYR A 98 -1.85 10.15 0.44
N ARG A 99 -1.48 9.46 -0.64
CA ARG A 99 -1.10 8.06 -0.64
C ARG A 99 0.39 7.91 -0.48
N ARG A 100 0.79 6.81 0.16
CA ARG A 100 2.19 6.37 0.20
C ARG A 100 2.32 4.86 0.06
N ILE A 101 3.54 4.43 -0.19
CA ILE A 101 3.92 3.01 -0.19
C ILE A 101 3.92 2.50 1.26
N PRO A 102 3.45 1.25 1.49
CA PRO A 102 3.51 0.62 2.81
C PRO A 102 4.95 0.42 3.27
N ARG A 103 5.19 0.56 4.58
CA ARG A 103 6.53 0.35 5.14
C ARG A 103 6.86 -1.14 5.24
N PRO A 104 8.13 -1.53 5.06
CA PRO A 104 8.56 -2.90 5.32
C PRO A 104 8.43 -3.22 6.81
N ILE A 105 8.42 -4.51 7.13
CA ILE A 105 8.52 -4.97 8.52
C ILE A 105 9.99 -5.18 8.89
N PHE A 106 10.36 -4.83 10.12
CA PHE A 106 11.72 -5.01 10.64
C PHE A 106 11.84 -6.22 11.58
N GLY A 107 10.72 -6.68 12.11
CA GLY A 107 10.67 -7.83 13.02
C GLY A 107 9.53 -8.78 12.68
N ILE A 108 9.74 -10.07 12.96
CA ILE A 108 8.76 -11.12 12.65
C ILE A 108 7.45 -10.95 13.46
N ASN A 109 7.52 -10.31 14.63
CA ASN A 109 6.35 -10.03 15.47
C ASN A 109 5.52 -8.83 14.98
N GLU A 110 6.01 -8.06 14.00
CA GLU A 110 5.31 -6.90 13.47
C GLU A 110 4.13 -7.32 12.59
N THR A 111 3.13 -6.45 12.54
CA THR A 111 2.01 -6.60 11.61
C THR A 111 2.34 -5.80 10.35
N PRO A 112 2.28 -6.42 9.15
CA PRO A 112 2.44 -5.70 7.89
C PRO A 112 1.49 -4.49 7.80
N GLU A 113 2.01 -3.36 7.33
CA GLU A 113 1.24 -2.12 7.15
C GLU A 113 0.38 -2.16 5.89
N ILE A 114 -0.41 -3.22 5.72
CA ILE A 114 -1.30 -3.41 4.58
C ILE A 114 -2.65 -3.96 5.04
N HIS A 115 -3.68 -3.78 4.21
CA HIS A 115 -5.01 -4.29 4.51
C HIS A 115 -4.99 -5.83 4.67
N GLU A 116 -5.74 -6.37 5.64
CA GLU A 116 -5.68 -7.79 6.01
C GLU A 116 -6.01 -8.76 4.87
N ALA A 117 -6.80 -8.30 3.91
CA ALA A 117 -7.12 -9.03 2.68
C ALA A 117 -5.86 -9.42 1.88
N TYR A 118 -4.76 -8.68 2.00
CA TYR A 118 -3.47 -9.01 1.36
C TYR A 118 -2.66 -10.06 2.12
N HIS A 119 -2.96 -10.38 3.38
CA HIS A 119 -2.13 -11.31 4.17
C HIS A 119 -2.02 -12.70 3.53
N GLN A 120 -3.10 -13.18 2.90
CA GLN A 120 -3.07 -14.45 2.17
C GLN A 120 -2.25 -14.39 0.88
N ALA A 121 -2.04 -13.19 0.31
CA ALA A 121 -1.09 -13.01 -0.79
C ALA A 121 0.34 -13.10 -0.26
N LEU A 122 0.65 -12.46 0.87
CA LEU A 122 1.98 -12.54 1.50
C LEU A 122 2.39 -13.98 1.80
N VAL A 123 1.46 -14.82 2.30
CA VAL A 123 1.73 -16.26 2.51
C VAL A 123 2.12 -16.95 1.21
N SER A 124 1.39 -16.70 0.11
CA SER A 124 1.73 -17.28 -1.20
C SER A 124 3.09 -16.78 -1.71
N PHE A 125 3.42 -15.51 -1.51
CA PHE A 125 4.74 -15.00 -1.87
C PHE A 125 5.84 -15.70 -1.09
N LEU A 126 5.71 -15.80 0.24
CA LEU A 126 6.72 -16.45 1.09
C LEU A 126 6.95 -17.92 0.69
N ILE A 127 5.87 -18.67 0.41
CA ILE A 127 5.97 -20.05 -0.10
C ILE A 127 6.73 -20.08 -1.44
N GLY A 128 6.35 -19.19 -2.37
CA GLY A 128 6.97 -19.12 -3.69
C GLY A 128 8.46 -18.79 -3.60
N TRP A 129 8.77 -17.75 -2.83
CA TRP A 129 10.13 -17.25 -2.59
C TRP A 129 11.01 -18.32 -1.97
N TRP A 130 10.53 -19.01 -0.94
CA TRP A 130 11.28 -20.07 -0.27
C TRP A 130 11.64 -21.21 -1.23
N LYS A 131 10.67 -21.70 -2.01
CA LYS A 131 10.91 -22.79 -2.96
C LYS A 131 11.85 -22.41 -4.11
N LEU A 132 11.73 -21.17 -4.60
CA LEU A 132 12.56 -20.66 -5.70
C LEU A 132 13.98 -20.29 -5.26
N LYS A 133 14.20 -20.10 -3.94
CA LYS A 133 15.53 -19.85 -3.38
C LYS A 133 16.45 -21.07 -3.59
N ASP A 134 15.92 -22.28 -3.45
CA ASP A 134 16.68 -23.53 -3.57
C ASP A 134 16.64 -24.12 -4.99
N ASP A 135 15.51 -23.96 -5.70
CA ASP A 135 15.28 -24.47 -7.05
C ASP A 135 14.45 -23.45 -7.86
N ASP A 136 15.13 -22.68 -8.73
CA ASP A 136 14.53 -21.59 -9.51
C ASP A 136 13.54 -22.08 -10.59
N GLU A 137 13.55 -23.38 -10.90
CA GLU A 137 12.60 -24.02 -11.81
C GLU A 137 11.45 -24.73 -11.07
N ASN A 138 11.38 -24.60 -9.74
CA ASN A 138 10.37 -25.31 -8.94
C ASN A 138 8.94 -24.93 -9.38
N PRO A 139 8.15 -25.89 -9.91
CA PRO A 139 6.84 -25.59 -10.47
C PRO A 139 5.85 -25.10 -9.40
N ASP A 140 6.01 -25.53 -8.14
CA ASP A 140 5.16 -25.06 -7.06
C ASP A 140 5.57 -23.66 -6.58
N GLY A 141 6.86 -23.33 -6.64
CA GLY A 141 7.38 -21.99 -6.41
C GLY A 141 6.78 -20.98 -7.39
N ILE A 142 6.91 -21.26 -8.69
CA ILE A 142 6.36 -20.43 -9.78
C ILE A 142 4.83 -20.25 -9.61
N ARG A 143 4.11 -21.35 -9.37
CA ARG A 143 2.65 -21.32 -9.16
C ARG A 143 2.24 -20.42 -8.00
N ASN A 144 3.01 -20.40 -6.90
CA ASN A 144 2.69 -19.56 -5.75
C ASN A 144 3.01 -18.08 -6.01
N MET A 145 4.03 -17.76 -6.82
CA MET A 145 4.28 -16.39 -7.29
C MET A 145 3.16 -15.89 -8.21
N GLU A 146 2.62 -16.73 -9.09
CA GLU A 146 1.44 -16.39 -9.89
C GLU A 146 0.20 -16.14 -9.00
N ARG A 147 -0.05 -17.03 -8.03
CA ARG A 147 -1.13 -16.87 -7.05
C ARG A 147 -1.00 -15.59 -6.23
N PHE A 148 0.23 -15.19 -5.88
CA PHE A 148 0.48 -13.91 -5.22
C PHE A 148 -0.05 -12.76 -6.09
N LYS A 149 0.40 -12.67 -7.35
CA LYS A 149 -0.02 -11.63 -8.31
C LYS A 149 -1.53 -11.60 -8.49
N GLU A 150 -2.15 -12.77 -8.66
CA GLU A 150 -3.62 -12.88 -8.80
C GLU A 150 -4.37 -12.38 -7.55
N LYS A 151 -3.91 -12.76 -6.35
CA LYS A 151 -4.53 -12.34 -5.09
C LYS A 151 -4.37 -10.84 -4.89
N VAL A 152 -3.18 -10.29 -5.12
CA VAL A 152 -2.93 -8.84 -5.02
C VAL A 152 -3.88 -8.08 -5.92
N MET A 153 -3.96 -8.45 -7.21
CA MET A 153 -4.86 -7.79 -8.15
C MET A 153 -6.34 -7.93 -7.76
N ARG A 154 -6.76 -9.10 -7.26
CA ARG A 154 -8.13 -9.31 -6.80
C ARG A 154 -8.47 -8.41 -5.61
N VAL A 155 -7.58 -8.31 -4.63
CA VAL A 155 -7.77 -7.49 -3.45
C VAL A 155 -7.78 -6.02 -3.84
N TYR A 156 -6.81 -5.56 -4.63
CA TYR A 156 -6.76 -4.20 -5.14
C TYR A 156 -8.06 -3.80 -5.85
N ASN A 157 -8.54 -4.62 -6.78
CA ASN A 157 -9.79 -4.38 -7.50
C ASN A 157 -11.01 -4.36 -6.57
N SER A 158 -10.98 -5.12 -5.48
CA SER A 158 -12.07 -5.16 -4.49
C SER A 158 -12.07 -3.90 -3.62
N LEU A 159 -10.91 -3.43 -3.20
CA LEU A 159 -10.75 -2.23 -2.37
C LEU A 159 -10.99 -0.94 -3.18
N ASN A 160 -10.53 -0.89 -4.43
CA ASN A 160 -10.66 0.29 -5.29
C ASN A 160 -12.09 0.47 -5.86
N ARG A 161 -12.98 -0.52 -5.72
CA ARG A 161 -14.39 -0.37 -6.11
C ARG A 161 -15.05 0.71 -5.27
N ARG A 162 -15.25 1.89 -5.86
CA ARG A 162 -16.00 3.01 -5.26
C ARG A 162 -17.38 2.51 -4.80
N ARG A 163 -17.62 2.60 -3.49
CA ARG A 163 -18.95 2.39 -2.87
C ARG A 163 -19.81 3.64 -3.05
N THR A 164 -19.94 4.16 -4.27
CA THR A 164 -20.94 5.20 -4.53
C THR A 164 -22.27 4.49 -4.82
N PRO A 165 -23.36 4.75 -4.08
CA PRO A 165 -24.67 4.24 -4.47
C PRO A 165 -24.99 4.75 -5.88
N GLN A 166 -25.27 3.84 -6.81
CA GLN A 166 -25.79 4.21 -8.12
C GLN A 166 -27.08 5.00 -7.91
N GLN A 167 -27.06 6.28 -8.27
CA GLN A 167 -28.30 7.04 -8.42
C GLN A 167 -28.99 6.50 -9.67
N VAL A 168 -30.01 5.67 -9.49
CA VAL A 168 -30.87 5.22 -10.60
C VAL A 168 -31.88 6.34 -10.85
N PRO A 169 -31.83 7.05 -11.99
CA PRO A 169 -32.84 8.06 -12.30
C PRO A 169 -34.18 7.34 -12.51
N VAL A 170 -35.16 7.64 -11.65
CA VAL A 170 -36.55 7.21 -11.86
C VAL A 170 -37.15 8.14 -12.91
N VAL A 171 -37.27 7.67 -14.14
CA VAL A 171 -38.06 8.34 -15.18
C VAL A 171 -39.53 8.09 -14.85
N ARG A 172 -40.30 9.17 -14.64
CA ARG A 172 -41.76 9.15 -14.53
C ARG A 172 -42.39 9.45 -15.89
#